data_AF-A0ABD3IXP4-F1
#
_entry.id   AF-A0ABD3IXP4-F1
#
_cell.length_a   1.000
_cell.length_b   1.000
_cell.length_c   1.000
_cell.angle_alpha   90.00
_cell.angle_beta   90.00
_cell.angle_gamma   90.00
#
_symmetry.space_group_name_H-M   'P 1'
#
loop_
_entity.id
_entity.type
_entity.pdbx_description
1 polymer ?
#
loop_
_entity_poly.entity_id
_entity_poly.type
_entity_poly.pdbx_seq_one_letter_code
_entity_poly.pdbx_strand_id
1 'polypeptide(L)'
;MGNPKSVNEVGLDDLVEVGLSREAAAELERKLRESVARARRSGTPSPGLELDPREVWRELASAGALKPSHPHRVHQLVYYSVYSGWDASARGPPLYWFPSLSQSKETNLGRLMESHGRKLLGSSYKDPITSFSLFQKFSVEHPDVYWSIVLNELSLSFHCPPSCILDTSDKSKPRGTWLPGAVFNIAECCLLPSQQQRRGDDSIALVWRDEGYDHMNVNQKNSVGCCKGKESKTRMKEAGALAFGGRKQLDRCRL
;
A
#
# COMPACT_ATOMS: atom_id res chain seq x y z
N MET A 1 -33.18 -14.67 11.45
CA MET A 1 -32.71 -13.32 11.83
C MET A 1 -33.52 -12.35 11.00
N GLY A 2 -34.19 -11.38 11.62
CA GLY A 2 -34.99 -10.38 10.89
C GLY A 2 -34.13 -9.63 9.89
N ASN A 3 -34.73 -9.18 8.79
CA ASN A 3 -34.01 -8.38 7.80
C ASN A 3 -33.42 -7.13 8.49
N PRO A 4 -32.13 -6.80 8.29
CA PRO A 4 -31.53 -5.63 8.92
C PRO A 4 -32.29 -4.38 8.50
N LYS A 5 -32.62 -3.51 9.48
CA LYS A 5 -33.27 -2.22 9.24
C LYS A 5 -32.51 -1.44 8.17
N SER A 6 -33.23 -0.86 7.22
CA SER A 6 -32.66 0.08 6.25
C SER A 6 -32.13 1.32 6.97
N VAL A 7 -31.13 1.97 6.40
CA VAL A 7 -30.58 3.24 6.91
C VAL A 7 -31.65 4.32 7.13
N ASN A 8 -32.76 4.28 6.38
CA ASN A 8 -33.87 5.21 6.55
C ASN A 8 -34.72 4.91 7.80
N GLU A 9 -34.67 3.68 8.31
CA GLU A 9 -35.44 3.19 9.44
C GLU A 9 -34.68 3.28 10.76
N VAL A 10 -33.34 3.40 10.72
CA VAL A 10 -32.51 3.60 11.92
C VAL A 10 -32.81 4.97 12.51
N GLY A 11 -33.36 5.01 13.73
CA GLY A 11 -33.70 6.24 14.45
C GLY A 11 -32.85 6.49 15.70
N LEU A 12 -33.13 7.58 16.40
CA LEU A 12 -32.48 7.95 17.66
C LEU A 12 -32.50 6.83 18.71
N ASP A 13 -33.64 6.16 18.90
CA ASP A 13 -33.77 5.14 19.93
C ASP A 13 -32.92 3.89 19.62
N ASP A 14 -32.78 3.52 18.33
CA ASP A 14 -31.88 2.44 17.91
C ASP A 14 -30.41 2.76 18.26
N LEU A 15 -30.00 4.02 18.05
CA LEU A 15 -28.66 4.51 18.34
C LEU A 15 -28.36 4.56 19.84
N VAL A 16 -29.35 4.90 20.65
CA VAL A 16 -29.25 4.84 22.12
C VAL A 16 -29.15 3.39 22.60
N GLU A 17 -29.94 2.48 22.02
CA GLU A 17 -29.93 1.05 22.38
C GLU A 17 -28.55 0.40 22.14
N VAL A 18 -27.84 0.80 21.07
CA VAL A 18 -26.48 0.30 20.79
C VAL A 18 -25.37 1.02 21.55
N GLY A 19 -25.72 1.93 22.47
CA GLY A 19 -24.82 2.46 23.49
C GLY A 19 -24.37 3.92 23.31
N LEU A 20 -25.06 4.73 22.50
CA LEU A 20 -24.82 6.18 22.47
C LEU A 20 -25.62 6.92 23.53
N SER A 21 -25.09 8.06 24.02
CA SER A 21 -25.91 9.02 24.75
C SER A 21 -26.97 9.63 23.83
N ARG A 22 -28.07 10.14 24.39
CA ARG A 22 -29.16 10.73 23.60
C ARG A 22 -28.68 11.91 22.74
N GLU A 23 -27.74 12.71 23.24
CA GLU A 23 -27.13 13.83 22.52
C GLU A 23 -26.24 13.35 21.36
N ALA A 24 -25.40 12.34 21.62
CA ALA A 24 -24.53 11.75 20.60
C ALA A 24 -25.34 11.02 19.52
N ALA A 25 -26.41 10.34 19.92
CA ALA A 25 -27.36 9.68 19.01
C ALA A 25 -28.07 10.70 18.11
N ALA A 26 -28.57 11.81 18.66
CA ALA A 26 -29.21 12.87 17.87
C ALA A 26 -28.25 13.50 16.85
N GLU A 27 -27.00 13.77 17.25
CA GLU A 27 -25.99 14.30 16.35
C GLU A 27 -25.61 13.32 15.24
N LEU A 28 -25.47 12.02 15.56
CA LEU A 28 -25.20 10.99 14.56
C LEU A 28 -26.38 10.80 13.61
N GLU A 29 -27.63 10.80 14.11
CA GLU A 29 -28.82 10.71 13.27
C GLU A 29 -28.91 11.90 12.31
N ARG A 30 -28.67 13.13 12.78
CA ARG A 30 -28.64 14.32 11.92
C ARG A 30 -27.62 14.16 10.80
N LYS A 31 -26.38 13.77 11.13
CA LYS A 31 -25.34 13.51 10.13
C LYS A 31 -25.73 12.39 9.16
N LEU A 32 -26.39 11.34 9.64
CA LEU A 32 -26.89 10.23 8.83
C LEU A 32 -27.89 10.71 7.79
N ARG A 33 -28.89 11.49 8.20
CA ARG A 33 -29.91 12.06 7.29
C ARG A 33 -29.28 13.00 6.27
N GLU A 34 -28.34 13.84 6.69
CA GLU A 34 -27.62 14.74 5.79
C GLU A 34 -26.79 14.00 4.74
N SER A 35 -26.08 12.93 5.13
CA SER A 35 -25.29 12.11 4.21
C SER A 35 -26.17 11.34 3.22
N VAL A 36 -27.31 10.78 3.68
CA VAL A 36 -28.31 10.17 2.79
C VAL A 36 -28.86 11.20 1.79
N ALA A 37 -29.17 12.41 2.25
CA ALA A 37 -29.67 13.47 1.40
C ALA A 37 -28.61 13.96 0.38
N ARG A 38 -27.33 14.03 0.77
CA ARG A 38 -26.23 14.34 -0.16
C ARG A 38 -26.05 13.25 -1.21
N ALA A 39 -26.02 11.97 -0.80
CA ALA A 39 -25.89 10.84 -1.70
C ALA A 39 -27.01 10.78 -2.75
N ARG A 40 -28.26 11.13 -2.37
CA ARG A 40 -29.38 11.26 -3.32
C ARG A 40 -29.18 12.35 -4.38
N ARG A 41 -28.44 13.42 -4.06
CA ARG A 41 -28.17 14.53 -4.99
C ARG A 41 -26.95 14.28 -5.87
N SER A 42 -25.94 13.55 -5.37
CA SER A 42 -24.67 13.31 -6.07
C SER A 42 -24.70 12.11 -7.01
N GLY A 43 -25.61 11.15 -6.80
CA GLY A 43 -25.64 9.90 -7.57
C GLY A 43 -26.32 10.00 -8.93
N THR A 44 -25.65 9.53 -9.98
CA THR A 44 -26.34 8.80 -11.06
C THR A 44 -26.83 7.48 -10.46
N PRO A 45 -28.14 7.24 -10.35
CA PRO A 45 -28.65 6.00 -9.78
C PRO A 45 -28.03 4.79 -10.49
N SER A 46 -27.57 3.80 -9.74
CA SER A 46 -27.32 2.48 -10.33
C SER A 46 -28.63 2.00 -10.99
N PRO A 47 -28.60 1.34 -12.17
CA PRO A 47 -29.82 0.82 -12.79
C PRO A 47 -30.62 -0.03 -11.79
N GLY A 48 -31.83 0.41 -11.46
CA GLY A 48 -32.75 -0.29 -10.56
C GLY A 48 -32.61 0.02 -9.05
N LEU A 49 -31.77 0.97 -8.60
CA LEU A 49 -31.75 1.42 -7.19
C LEU A 49 -32.03 2.93 -7.08
N GLU A 50 -32.98 3.32 -6.22
CA GLU A 50 -33.25 4.73 -5.91
C GLU A 50 -32.10 5.44 -5.16
N LEU A 51 -31.23 4.67 -4.48
CA LEU A 51 -30.12 5.19 -3.68
C LEU A 51 -28.96 4.20 -3.67
N ASP A 52 -27.76 4.60 -4.11
CA ASP A 52 -26.57 3.73 -4.06
C ASP A 52 -25.99 3.68 -2.63
N PRO A 53 -25.98 2.52 -1.95
CA PRO A 53 -25.39 2.36 -0.63
C PRO A 53 -23.91 2.79 -0.54
N ARG A 54 -23.17 2.68 -1.66
CA ARG A 54 -21.75 3.10 -1.72
C ARG A 54 -21.60 4.59 -1.54
N GLU A 55 -22.47 5.37 -2.16
CA GLU A 55 -22.43 6.83 -2.04
C GLU A 55 -22.91 7.29 -0.66
N VAL A 56 -23.91 6.61 -0.08
CA VAL A 56 -24.31 6.85 1.33
C VAL A 56 -23.14 6.61 2.27
N TRP A 57 -22.47 5.46 2.16
CA TRP A 57 -21.32 5.12 3.00
C TRP A 57 -20.15 6.09 2.80
N ARG A 58 -19.88 6.49 1.54
CA ARG A 58 -18.84 7.47 1.20
C ARG A 58 -19.10 8.83 1.84
N GLU A 59 -20.33 9.32 1.77
CA GLU A 59 -20.75 10.58 2.41
C GLU A 59 -20.63 10.52 3.92
N LEU A 60 -21.02 9.39 4.54
CA LEU A 60 -20.88 9.17 5.98
C LEU A 60 -19.41 9.16 6.44
N ALA A 61 -18.55 8.45 5.72
CA ALA A 61 -17.13 8.37 6.01
C ALA A 61 -16.47 9.75 5.84
N SER A 62 -16.78 10.46 4.75
CA SER A 62 -16.23 11.80 4.47
C SER A 62 -16.68 12.84 5.48
N ALA A 63 -17.89 12.73 6.01
CA ALA A 63 -18.41 13.61 7.06
C ALA A 63 -17.85 13.31 8.46
N GLY A 64 -17.03 12.27 8.62
CA GLY A 64 -16.54 11.82 9.93
C GLY A 64 -17.71 11.55 10.89
N ALA A 65 -18.79 10.93 10.38
CA ALA A 65 -19.99 10.68 11.17
C ALA A 65 -19.72 9.69 12.31
N LEU A 66 -18.95 8.64 12.02
CA LEU A 66 -18.53 7.63 12.98
C LEU A 66 -17.15 7.97 13.55
N LYS A 67 -17.05 8.09 14.88
CA LYS A 67 -15.80 8.38 15.59
C LYS A 67 -15.20 7.08 16.13
N PRO A 68 -13.86 6.96 16.26
CA PRO A 68 -13.23 5.80 16.88
C PRO A 68 -13.68 5.53 18.33
N SER A 69 -14.17 6.57 19.02
CA SER A 69 -14.70 6.46 20.38
C SER A 69 -16.13 5.93 20.45
N HIS A 70 -16.84 5.77 19.32
CA HIS A 70 -18.18 5.19 19.35
C HIS A 70 -18.11 3.68 19.64
N PRO A 71 -19.08 3.12 20.37
CA PRO A 71 -19.16 1.68 20.59
C PRO A 71 -19.19 0.91 19.26
N HIS A 72 -18.50 -0.23 19.20
CA HIS A 72 -18.44 -1.06 17.97
C HIS A 72 -19.84 -1.40 17.41
N ARG A 73 -20.83 -1.65 18.28
CA ARG A 73 -22.22 -1.92 17.89
C ARG A 73 -22.85 -0.79 17.08
N VAL A 74 -22.47 0.46 17.32
CA VAL A 74 -22.91 1.62 16.52
C VAL A 74 -22.38 1.52 15.10
N HIS A 75 -21.09 1.23 14.95
CA HIS A 75 -20.46 1.06 13.64
C HIS A 75 -21.13 -0.08 12.85
N GLN A 76 -21.39 -1.21 13.51
CA GLN A 76 -22.08 -2.34 12.91
C GLN A 76 -23.50 -1.98 12.47
N LEU A 77 -24.30 -1.37 13.36
CA LEU A 77 -25.67 -0.96 13.05
C LEU A 77 -25.70 -0.07 11.80
N VAL A 78 -24.92 1.01 11.79
CA VAL A 78 -24.91 1.94 10.66
C VAL A 78 -24.43 1.25 9.37
N TYR A 79 -23.35 0.48 9.43
CA TYR A 79 -22.80 -0.20 8.25
C TYR A 79 -23.79 -1.20 7.63
N TYR A 80 -24.36 -2.10 8.45
CA TYR A 80 -25.31 -3.10 7.96
C TYR A 80 -26.64 -2.48 7.54
N SER A 81 -27.04 -1.36 8.13
CA SER A 81 -28.23 -0.63 7.70
C SER A 81 -28.04 0.11 6.38
N VAL A 82 -26.86 0.67 6.12
CA VAL A 82 -26.53 1.26 4.81
C VAL A 82 -26.54 0.19 3.72
N TYR A 83 -25.95 -0.98 4.01
CA TYR A 83 -25.84 -2.09 3.07
C TYR A 83 -26.95 -3.14 3.22
N SER A 84 -28.11 -2.80 3.81
CA SER A 84 -29.16 -3.79 4.11
C SER A 84 -29.72 -4.48 2.86
N GLY A 85 -29.76 -3.76 1.72
CA GLY A 85 -30.15 -4.28 0.40
C GLY A 85 -28.97 -4.68 -0.49
N TRP A 86 -27.76 -4.85 0.06
CA TRP A 86 -26.57 -5.13 -0.73
C TRP A 86 -26.52 -6.59 -1.20
N ASP A 87 -26.56 -6.81 -2.52
CA ASP A 87 -26.36 -8.13 -3.11
C ASP A 87 -24.87 -8.48 -3.17
N ALA A 88 -24.38 -9.14 -2.12
CA ALA A 88 -22.99 -9.59 -2.04
C ALA A 88 -22.64 -10.66 -3.08
N SER A 89 -23.61 -11.42 -3.57
CA SER A 89 -23.38 -12.50 -4.54
C SER A 89 -23.05 -11.94 -5.92
N ALA A 90 -23.75 -10.89 -6.35
CA ALA A 90 -23.50 -10.24 -7.63
C ALA A 90 -22.40 -9.17 -7.58
N ARG A 91 -22.24 -8.48 -6.44
CA ARG A 91 -21.40 -7.27 -6.35
C ARG A 91 -20.16 -7.42 -5.46
N GLY A 92 -19.95 -8.60 -4.89
CA GLY A 92 -18.90 -8.87 -3.91
C GLY A 92 -19.20 -8.23 -2.56
N PRO A 93 -18.23 -8.28 -1.61
CA PRO A 93 -18.44 -7.73 -0.27
C PRO A 93 -18.70 -6.21 -0.28
N PRO A 94 -19.53 -5.70 0.65
CA PRO A 94 -19.76 -4.26 0.77
C PRO A 94 -18.46 -3.54 1.15
N LEU A 95 -18.25 -2.36 0.57
CA LEU A 95 -17.01 -1.61 0.76
C LEU A 95 -17.02 -0.87 2.09
N TYR A 96 -15.94 -0.98 2.86
CA TYR A 96 -15.83 -0.30 4.16
C TYR A 96 -15.06 1.02 4.09
N TRP A 97 -14.18 1.20 3.10
CA TRP A 97 -13.33 2.39 3.03
C TRP A 97 -13.16 2.85 1.57
N PHE A 98 -13.00 4.15 1.40
CA PHE A 98 -12.72 4.79 0.12
C PHE A 98 -11.54 5.74 0.28
N PRO A 99 -10.56 5.72 -0.64
CA PRO A 99 -9.49 6.71 -0.62
C PRO A 99 -10.05 8.09 -0.97
N SER A 100 -9.53 9.13 -0.32
CA SER A 100 -9.78 10.50 -0.78
C SER A 100 -8.98 10.76 -2.06
N LEU A 101 -9.43 11.72 -2.86
CA LEU A 101 -8.70 12.13 -4.06
C LEU A 101 -7.29 12.64 -3.73
N SER A 102 -7.12 13.37 -2.62
CA SER A 102 -5.80 13.85 -2.19
C SER A 102 -4.86 12.69 -1.86
N GLN A 103 -5.33 11.71 -1.06
CA GLN A 103 -4.55 10.52 -0.73
C GLN A 103 -4.21 9.70 -1.97
N SER A 104 -5.17 9.52 -2.89
CA SER A 104 -4.94 8.80 -4.13
C SER A 104 -3.82 9.42 -4.96
N LYS A 105 -3.76 10.75 -5.06
CA LYS A 105 -2.70 11.48 -5.78
C LYS A 105 -1.32 11.34 -5.15
N GLU A 106 -1.24 11.12 -3.84
CA GLU A 106 0.04 10.98 -3.13
C GLU A 106 0.63 9.57 -3.22
N THR A 107 -0.17 8.55 -3.57
CA THR A 107 0.34 7.20 -3.81
C THR A 107 1.37 7.17 -4.94
N ASN A 108 2.27 6.19 -4.95
CA ASN A 108 3.26 6.04 -6.04
C ASN A 108 2.57 5.93 -7.40
N LEU A 109 1.50 5.12 -7.49
CA LEU A 109 0.72 4.99 -8.71
C LEU A 109 -0.01 6.29 -9.06
N GLY A 110 -0.61 6.97 -8.07
CA GLY A 110 -1.29 8.23 -8.28
C GLY A 110 -0.36 9.32 -8.82
N ARG A 111 0.86 9.43 -8.30
CA ARG A 111 1.88 10.35 -8.83
C ARG A 111 2.26 10.01 -10.27
N LEU A 112 2.44 8.73 -10.58
CA LEU A 112 2.70 8.26 -11.95
C LEU A 112 1.53 8.61 -12.88
N MET A 113 0.30 8.37 -12.45
CA MET A 113 -0.91 8.70 -13.20
C MET A 113 -1.07 10.21 -13.39
N GLU A 114 -0.79 11.04 -12.40
CA GLU A 114 -0.83 12.51 -12.55
C GLU A 114 0.25 13.00 -13.53
N SER A 115 1.45 12.41 -13.50
CA SER A 115 2.56 12.78 -14.39
C SER A 115 2.37 12.33 -15.84
N HIS A 116 1.81 11.13 -16.07
CA HIS A 116 1.75 10.52 -17.40
C HIS A 116 0.33 10.39 -17.96
N GLY A 117 -0.70 10.40 -17.11
CA GLY A 117 -2.07 10.06 -17.47
C GLY A 117 -2.64 10.91 -18.61
N ARG A 118 -2.41 12.23 -18.60
CA ARG A 118 -2.82 13.11 -19.71
C ARG A 118 -2.13 12.79 -21.02
N LYS A 119 -0.85 12.37 -20.98
CA LYS A 119 -0.09 11.99 -22.18
C LYS A 119 -0.56 10.64 -22.72
N LEU A 120 -0.87 9.69 -21.84
CA LEU A 120 -1.23 8.33 -22.22
C LEU A 120 -2.72 8.18 -22.60
N LEU A 121 -3.61 8.87 -21.90
CA LEU A 121 -5.06 8.73 -22.05
C LEU A 121 -5.75 9.99 -22.63
N GLY A 122 -4.98 11.06 -22.89
CA GLY A 122 -5.50 12.30 -23.44
C GLY A 122 -6.51 12.98 -22.53
N SER A 123 -7.59 13.50 -23.13
CA SER A 123 -8.70 14.15 -22.44
C SER A 123 -9.54 13.21 -21.57
N SER A 124 -9.35 11.90 -21.71
CA SER A 124 -10.04 10.89 -20.89
C SER A 124 -9.46 10.79 -19.48
N TYR A 125 -8.23 11.29 -19.27
CA TYR A 125 -7.64 11.36 -17.94
C TYR A 125 -8.28 12.49 -17.12
N LYS A 126 -8.82 12.14 -15.95
CA LYS A 126 -9.42 13.09 -15.00
C LYS A 126 -8.64 13.10 -13.70
N ASP A 127 -8.56 11.95 -13.05
CA ASP A 127 -7.89 11.77 -11.77
C ASP A 127 -7.54 10.29 -11.51
N PRO A 128 -6.69 9.98 -10.52
CA PRO A 128 -6.23 8.61 -10.28
C PRO A 128 -7.32 7.62 -9.89
N ILE A 129 -8.46 8.08 -9.34
CA ILE A 129 -9.56 7.20 -8.94
C ILE A 129 -10.42 6.89 -10.16
N THR A 130 -10.92 7.93 -10.83
CA THR A 130 -11.89 7.77 -11.93
C THR A 130 -11.25 7.23 -13.20
N SER A 131 -9.96 7.50 -13.42
CA SER A 131 -9.22 7.03 -14.59
C SER A 131 -8.47 5.72 -14.36
N PHE A 132 -8.51 5.13 -13.16
CA PHE A 132 -7.75 3.91 -12.82
C PHE A 132 -8.03 2.77 -13.81
N SER A 133 -9.30 2.45 -14.05
CA SER A 133 -9.66 1.32 -14.94
C SER A 133 -9.19 1.53 -16.38
N LEU A 134 -9.24 2.77 -16.87
CA LEU A 134 -8.75 3.09 -18.21
C LEU A 134 -7.22 3.02 -18.28
N PHE A 135 -6.53 3.52 -17.24
CA PHE A 135 -5.09 3.42 -17.11
C PHE A 135 -4.61 1.97 -17.00
N GLN A 136 -5.32 1.14 -16.23
CA GLN A 136 -5.05 -0.29 -16.10
C GLN A 136 -5.23 -0.99 -17.45
N LYS A 137 -6.32 -0.70 -18.18
CA LYS A 137 -6.53 -1.22 -19.53
C LYS A 137 -5.38 -0.84 -20.46
N PHE A 138 -4.98 0.44 -20.47
CA PHE A 138 -3.82 0.92 -21.22
C PHE A 138 -2.54 0.15 -20.86
N SER A 139 -2.28 -0.13 -19.58
CA SER A 139 -1.08 -0.87 -19.14
C SER A 139 -0.99 -2.29 -19.69
N VAL A 140 -2.14 -2.92 -19.96
CA VAL A 140 -2.24 -4.27 -20.54
C VAL A 140 -2.11 -4.23 -22.06
N GLU A 141 -2.71 -3.23 -22.70
CA GLU A 141 -2.69 -3.08 -24.17
C GLU A 141 -1.35 -2.54 -24.69
N HIS A 142 -0.63 -1.77 -23.88
CA HIS A 142 0.64 -1.13 -24.24
C HIS A 142 1.75 -1.41 -23.22
N PRO A 143 2.14 -2.68 -23.02
CA PRO A 143 3.12 -3.07 -22.00
C PRO A 143 4.49 -2.41 -22.23
N ASP A 144 4.95 -2.26 -23.48
CA ASP A 144 6.23 -1.61 -23.77
C ASP A 144 6.30 -0.17 -23.27
N VAL A 145 5.21 0.59 -23.43
CA VAL A 145 5.14 1.98 -22.99
C VAL A 145 5.03 2.04 -21.46
N TYR A 146 4.10 1.27 -20.89
CA TYR A 146 3.86 1.27 -19.45
C TYR A 146 5.09 0.84 -18.65
N TRP A 147 5.70 -0.29 -19.00
CA TRP A 147 6.85 -0.79 -18.26
C TRP A 147 8.10 0.06 -18.47
N SER A 148 8.29 0.69 -19.62
CA SER A 148 9.37 1.68 -19.78
C SER A 148 9.25 2.82 -18.77
N ILE A 149 8.04 3.30 -18.49
CA ILE A 149 7.79 4.30 -17.44
C ILE A 149 8.13 3.71 -16.06
N VAL A 150 7.61 2.53 -15.74
CA VAL A 150 7.83 1.88 -14.44
C VAL A 150 9.31 1.61 -14.17
N LEU A 151 10.07 1.11 -15.14
CA LEU A 151 11.50 0.82 -14.98
C LEU A 151 12.32 2.10 -14.75
N ASN A 152 11.93 3.20 -15.39
CA ASN A 152 12.53 4.52 -15.15
C ASN A 152 12.19 5.05 -13.75
N GLU A 153 10.94 4.93 -13.31
CA GLU A 153 10.51 5.33 -11.95
C GLU A 153 11.19 4.47 -10.86
N LEU A 154 11.48 3.21 -11.15
CA LEU A 154 12.23 2.32 -10.26
C LEU A 154 13.74 2.58 -10.27
N SER A 155 14.24 3.43 -11.18
CA SER A 155 15.66 3.77 -11.32
C SER A 155 16.56 2.54 -11.52
N LEU A 156 16.12 1.56 -12.31
CA LEU A 156 16.94 0.38 -12.57
C LEU A 156 18.20 0.74 -13.38
N SER A 157 19.35 0.29 -12.90
CA SER A 157 20.66 0.57 -13.51
C SER A 157 21.06 -0.58 -14.43
N PHE A 158 20.84 -0.41 -15.72
CA PHE A 158 21.21 -1.38 -16.74
C PHE A 158 22.65 -1.15 -17.23
N HIS A 159 23.49 -2.19 -17.17
CA HIS A 159 24.76 -2.23 -17.90
C HIS A 159 24.54 -2.46 -19.40
N CYS A 160 23.55 -3.28 -19.74
CA CYS A 160 23.06 -3.46 -21.09
C CYS A 160 21.53 -3.27 -21.05
N PRO A 161 20.96 -2.31 -21.79
CA PRO A 161 19.51 -2.13 -21.82
C PRO A 161 18.84 -3.30 -22.56
N PRO A 162 17.57 -3.62 -22.24
CA PRO A 162 16.81 -4.59 -23.01
C PRO A 162 16.56 -4.13 -24.44
N SER A 163 16.42 -5.06 -25.39
CA SER A 163 16.02 -4.75 -26.77
C SER A 163 14.53 -4.40 -26.90
N CYS A 164 13.67 -4.96 -26.04
CA CYS A 164 12.26 -4.59 -25.87
C CYS A 164 11.79 -4.95 -24.46
N ILE A 165 10.57 -4.55 -24.06
CA ILE A 165 10.06 -4.93 -22.74
C ILE A 165 9.63 -6.40 -22.70
N LEU A 166 8.89 -6.85 -23.71
CA LEU A 166 8.33 -8.19 -23.76
C LEU A 166 8.37 -8.75 -25.19
N ASP A 167 9.13 -9.82 -25.38
CA ASP A 167 9.18 -10.55 -26.64
C ASP A 167 8.21 -11.76 -26.60
N THR A 168 7.23 -11.77 -27.50
CA THR A 168 6.23 -12.85 -27.66
C THR A 168 6.33 -13.56 -29.02
N SER A 169 7.44 -13.35 -29.73
CA SER A 169 7.70 -14.00 -31.02
C SER A 169 7.80 -15.53 -30.89
N ASP A 170 8.44 -16.00 -29.82
CA ASP A 170 8.59 -17.42 -29.49
C ASP A 170 7.29 -18.02 -28.95
N LYS A 171 6.56 -18.72 -29.82
CA LYS A 171 5.28 -19.36 -29.48
C LYS A 171 5.41 -20.54 -28.51
N SER A 172 6.62 -21.05 -28.28
CA SER A 172 6.86 -22.09 -27.26
C SER A 172 6.79 -21.51 -25.84
N LYS A 173 6.94 -20.18 -25.69
CA LYS A 173 6.90 -19.47 -24.42
C LYS A 173 5.59 -18.68 -24.31
N PRO A 174 4.51 -19.26 -23.75
CA PRO A 174 3.20 -18.59 -23.69
C PRO A 174 3.21 -17.28 -22.89
N ARG A 175 4.24 -17.02 -22.08
CA ARG A 175 4.41 -15.80 -21.28
C ARG A 175 5.42 -14.80 -21.87
N GLY A 176 6.01 -15.12 -23.02
CA GLY A 176 7.09 -14.35 -23.65
C GLY A 176 8.39 -14.33 -22.84
N THR A 177 9.35 -13.55 -23.32
CA THR A 177 10.62 -13.26 -22.66
C THR A 177 10.64 -11.79 -22.26
N TRP A 178 10.77 -11.51 -20.96
CA TRP A 178 10.83 -10.14 -20.44
C TRP A 178 12.25 -9.59 -20.49
N LEU A 179 12.39 -8.33 -20.90
CA LEU A 179 13.65 -7.58 -20.97
C LEU A 179 14.79 -8.35 -21.67
N PRO A 180 14.55 -8.95 -22.86
CA PRO A 180 15.57 -9.72 -23.57
C PRO A 180 16.85 -8.89 -23.80
N GLY A 181 17.99 -9.50 -23.52
CA GLY A 181 19.31 -8.87 -23.67
C GLY A 181 19.68 -7.89 -22.55
N ALA A 182 18.80 -7.62 -21.60
CA ALA A 182 19.13 -6.76 -20.47
C ALA A 182 20.18 -7.41 -19.56
N VAL A 183 21.15 -6.60 -19.11
CA VAL A 183 22.12 -6.98 -18.08
C VAL A 183 22.10 -5.90 -17.01
N PHE A 184 21.80 -6.29 -15.77
CA PHE A 184 21.83 -5.42 -14.61
C PHE A 184 22.06 -6.26 -13.35
N ASN A 185 22.43 -5.59 -12.25
CA ASN A 185 22.63 -6.23 -10.96
C ASN A 185 21.60 -5.71 -9.95
N ILE A 186 20.86 -6.62 -9.32
CA ILE A 186 19.82 -6.26 -8.35
C ILE A 186 20.43 -5.61 -7.10
N ALA A 187 21.56 -6.12 -6.61
CA ALA A 187 22.24 -5.56 -5.45
C ALA A 187 22.75 -4.14 -5.73
N GLU A 188 23.24 -3.89 -6.94
CA GLU A 188 23.61 -2.55 -7.39
C GLU A 188 22.40 -1.60 -7.38
N CYS A 189 21.28 -2.00 -7.98
CA CYS A 189 20.05 -1.20 -8.02
C CYS A 189 19.51 -0.89 -6.60
N CYS A 190 19.66 -1.82 -5.66
CA CYS A 190 19.17 -1.67 -4.29
C CYS A 190 20.13 -0.89 -3.38
N LEU A 191 21.44 -1.03 -3.55
CA LEU A 191 22.43 -0.61 -2.55
C LEU A 191 23.25 0.60 -2.98
N LEU A 192 23.44 0.87 -4.28
CA LEU A 192 24.17 2.06 -4.69
C LEU A 192 23.34 3.34 -4.48
N PRO A 193 23.97 4.49 -4.27
CA PRO A 193 23.28 5.77 -4.23
C PRO A 193 22.43 6.01 -5.48
N SER A 194 21.26 6.62 -5.29
CA SER A 194 20.37 7.01 -6.38
C SER A 194 19.79 8.38 -6.08
N GLN A 195 20.11 9.36 -6.93
CA GLN A 195 19.56 10.70 -6.83
C GLN A 195 18.04 10.70 -7.07
N GLN A 196 17.56 9.88 -8.01
CA GLN A 196 16.13 9.73 -8.29
C GLN A 196 15.36 9.18 -7.08
N GLN A 197 15.95 8.24 -6.34
CA GLN A 197 15.37 7.71 -5.10
C GLN A 197 15.77 8.49 -3.84
N ARG A 198 16.48 9.62 -3.99
CA ARG A 198 17.02 10.43 -2.89
C ARG A 198 17.79 9.62 -1.85
N ARG A 199 18.52 8.61 -2.31
CA ARG A 199 19.38 7.72 -1.50
C ARG A 199 20.83 8.12 -1.70
N GLY A 200 21.50 8.49 -0.62
CA GLY A 200 22.95 8.77 -0.57
C GLY A 200 23.72 7.66 0.16
N ASP A 201 25.05 7.80 0.24
CA ASP A 201 25.91 6.86 0.96
C ASP A 201 25.60 6.81 2.47
N ASP A 202 25.17 7.94 3.05
CA ASP A 202 24.83 8.05 4.47
C ASP A 202 23.37 7.71 4.78
N SER A 203 22.57 7.31 3.78
CA SER A 203 21.19 6.89 4.00
C SER A 203 21.13 5.58 4.79
N ILE A 204 20.21 5.49 5.75
CA ILE A 204 19.99 4.26 6.52
C ILE A 204 19.37 3.21 5.59
N ALA A 205 20.01 2.05 5.49
CA ALA A 205 19.56 0.93 4.66
C ALA A 205 18.92 -0.18 5.49
N LEU A 206 19.45 -0.43 6.69
CA LEU A 206 18.96 -1.47 7.59
C LEU A 206 18.69 -0.86 8.97
N VAL A 207 17.47 -1.09 9.46
CA VAL A 207 17.09 -0.85 10.86
C VAL A 207 16.72 -2.18 11.45
N TRP A 208 17.34 -2.57 12.57
CA TRP A 208 17.05 -3.85 13.22
C TRP A 208 17.06 -3.71 14.73
N ARG A 209 16.45 -4.68 15.41
CA ARG A 209 16.43 -4.80 16.86
C ARG A 209 16.45 -6.27 17.21
N ASP A 210 17.24 -6.60 18.22
CA ASP A 210 17.32 -7.97 18.72
C ASP A 210 16.07 -8.31 19.55
N GLU A 211 15.65 -9.57 19.49
CA GLU A 211 14.49 -10.05 20.24
C GLU A 211 14.66 -9.81 21.75
N GLY A 212 13.60 -9.38 22.43
CA GLY A 212 13.62 -9.09 23.87
C GLY A 212 14.10 -7.68 24.24
N TYR A 213 14.54 -6.87 23.27
CA TYR A 213 15.06 -5.51 23.51
C TYR A 213 14.12 -4.38 23.06
N ASP A 214 12.80 -4.57 23.15
CA ASP A 214 11.79 -3.60 22.67
C ASP A 214 11.85 -2.21 23.34
N HIS A 215 12.38 -2.18 24.56
CA HIS A 215 12.59 -0.98 25.36
C HIS A 215 13.84 -0.18 24.95
N MET A 216 14.72 -0.76 24.12
CA MET A 216 15.96 -0.14 23.68
C MET A 216 15.80 0.56 22.33
N ASN A 217 16.71 1.49 22.00
CA ASN A 217 16.75 2.09 20.67
C ASN A 217 17.05 1.04 19.59
N VAL A 218 16.56 1.29 18.37
CA VAL A 218 16.85 0.45 17.21
C VAL A 218 18.30 0.63 16.74
N ASN A 219 18.92 -0.44 16.25
CA ASN A 219 20.20 -0.40 15.58
C ASN A 219 20.02 0.05 14.12
N GLN A 220 21.03 0.71 13.55
CA GLN A 220 20.98 1.27 12.19
C GLN A 220 22.28 1.01 11.43
N LYS A 221 22.19 0.77 10.12
CA LYS A 221 23.33 0.61 9.22
C LYS A 221 23.05 1.27 7.87
N ASN A 222 24.02 2.02 7.36
CA ASN A 222 23.89 2.83 6.15
C ASN A 222 24.14 2.04 4.85
N SER A 223 23.60 2.53 3.73
CA SER A 223 23.82 1.99 2.38
C SER A 223 25.26 2.24 1.91
N VAL A 224 26.10 1.22 2.05
CA VAL A 224 27.39 1.09 1.34
C VAL A 224 28.46 2.14 1.70
N GLY A 225 28.75 2.23 3.00
CA GLY A 225 30.12 2.47 3.49
C GLY A 225 30.93 1.17 3.71
N CYS A 226 30.34 0.00 3.41
CA CYS A 226 30.84 -1.29 3.92
C CYS A 226 31.74 -2.09 2.96
N CYS A 227 31.85 -1.72 1.68
CA CYS A 227 32.61 -2.51 0.68
C CYS A 227 33.81 -1.78 0.06
N LYS A 228 34.00 -0.48 0.32
CA LYS A 228 35.28 0.19 0.01
C LYS A 228 36.22 0.05 1.22
N GLY A 229 37.01 -1.03 1.19
CA GLY A 229 38.21 -1.29 1.99
C GLY A 229 38.38 -0.53 3.30
N LYS A 230 37.89 -1.10 4.40
CA LYS A 230 38.59 -0.97 5.68
C LYS A 230 39.31 -2.29 5.95
N GLU A 231 40.54 -2.41 5.45
CA GLU A 231 41.55 -3.25 6.10
C GLU A 231 41.74 -2.70 7.51
N SER A 232 40.92 -3.19 8.45
CA SER A 232 41.11 -2.92 9.87
C SER A 232 42.17 -3.89 10.37
N LYS A 233 43.44 -3.61 10.05
CA LYS A 233 44.52 -4.03 10.95
C LYS A 233 44.25 -3.39 12.30
N THR A 234 44.37 -4.18 13.38
CA THR A 234 44.31 -3.78 14.80
C THR A 234 42.98 -4.07 15.51
N ARG A 235 42.80 -5.30 16.01
CA ARG A 235 42.87 -5.66 17.45
C ARG A 235 42.45 -7.13 17.64
N MET A 236 43.39 -8.03 17.41
CA MET A 236 43.36 -9.40 17.94
C MET A 236 44.58 -9.55 18.86
N LYS A 237 44.60 -8.77 19.94
CA LYS A 237 45.53 -8.89 21.06
C LYS A 237 44.79 -8.46 22.31
N GLU A 238 43.88 -9.31 22.76
CA GLU A 238 43.36 -9.39 24.14
C GLU A 238 42.28 -10.47 24.20
N ALA A 239 42.70 -11.72 24.01
CA ALA A 239 41.94 -12.91 24.40
C ALA A 239 42.90 -14.01 24.85
N GLY A 240 43.99 -13.61 25.50
CA GLY A 240 45.04 -14.48 26.00
C GLY A 240 45.37 -14.15 27.45
N ALA A 241 44.35 -14.12 28.31
CA ALA A 241 44.53 -14.06 29.77
C ALA A 241 43.22 -14.38 30.50
N LEU A 242 42.66 -15.59 30.31
CA LEU A 242 41.75 -16.26 31.25
C LEU A 242 41.47 -17.70 30.77
N ALA A 243 42.54 -18.49 30.70
CA ALA A 243 42.46 -19.95 30.68
C ALA A 243 43.83 -20.54 31.08
N PHE A 244 44.26 -20.24 32.30
CA PHE A 244 45.28 -21.04 32.96
C PHE A 244 44.60 -22.30 33.50
N GLY A 245 45.01 -23.46 33.02
CA GLY A 245 44.58 -24.73 33.59
C GLY A 245 44.95 -25.94 32.75
N GLY A 246 46.22 -26.36 32.76
CA GLY A 246 46.58 -27.75 32.44
C GLY A 246 47.78 -27.94 31.51
N ARG A 247 48.96 -28.18 32.11
CA ARG A 247 50.15 -28.72 31.44
C ARG A 247 49.90 -30.15 30.95
N LYS A 248 50.38 -30.51 29.76
CA LYS A 248 51.46 -31.51 29.50
C LYS A 248 51.61 -31.84 28.01
N GLN A 249 52.74 -31.37 27.47
CA GLN A 249 53.76 -32.01 26.60
C GLN A 249 53.53 -33.40 25.95
N LEU A 250 54.15 -33.53 24.75
CA LEU A 250 54.50 -34.73 23.93
C LEU A 250 53.40 -35.15 22.91
N ASP A 251 53.66 -35.50 21.64
CA ASP A 251 54.89 -35.66 20.85
C ASP A 251 54.56 -35.73 19.34
N ARG A 252 55.58 -35.47 18.52
CA ARG A 252 55.84 -35.71 17.08
C ARG A 252 54.86 -36.50 16.18
N CYS A 253 54.74 -36.02 14.92
CA CYS A 253 55.07 -36.67 13.61
C CYS A 253 54.11 -36.17 12.50
N ARG A 254 54.57 -35.34 11.53
CA ARG A 254 54.94 -35.72 10.15
C ARG A 254 54.11 -36.85 9.53
N LEU A 255 53.24 -36.52 8.58
CA LEU A 255 53.50 -36.50 7.13
C LEU A 255 52.57 -35.51 6.44
#